data_AF-A0A137P161-F1
#
_entry.id   AF-A0A137P161-F1
#
_cell.length_a   1.000
_cell.length_b   1.000
_cell.length_c   1.000
_cell.angle_alpha   90.00
_cell.angle_beta   90.00
_cell.angle_gamma   90.00
#
_symmetry.space_group_name_H-M   'P 1'
#
loop_
_entity.id
_entity.type
_entity.pdbx_description
1 polymer ?
#
loop_
_entity_poly.entity_id
_entity_poly.type
_entity_poly.pdbx_seq_one_letter_code
_entity_poly.pdbx_strand_id
1 'polypeptide(L)'
;LHHSQFDQAQAYIDRTRNILDSELTALIAESYSRAYPIIVQIQMLSELEEVIQYKLFGDQPDRQATMRKTWIKRLKGCQPDVNVWHRTLSTRSFVLSPSDDLELWIKFANLSRKNGRLALSENTLNMLLQDGISPNYQGADGSPTHVIYAHLKHGWATGAQHESLESLKYFTQQLA
;
A
#
# COMPACT_ATOMS: atom_id res chain seq x y z
N LEU A 1 -12.87 -13.46 -5.43
CA LEU A 1 -11.39 -13.32 -5.52
C LEU A 1 -10.61 -14.30 -4.65
N HIS A 2 -10.94 -14.47 -3.36
CA HIS A 2 -10.26 -15.42 -2.48
C HIS A 2 -10.52 -16.89 -2.86
N HIS A 3 -11.75 -17.22 -3.28
CA HIS A 3 -12.15 -18.58 -3.70
C HIS A 3 -11.98 -18.84 -5.22
N SER A 4 -11.21 -18.01 -5.93
CA SER A 4 -11.02 -18.09 -7.40
C SER A 4 -12.31 -18.13 -8.25
N GLN A 5 -13.44 -17.70 -7.69
CA GLN A 5 -14.69 -17.48 -8.41
C GLN A 5 -14.59 -16.16 -9.20
N PHE A 6 -13.93 -16.21 -10.36
CA PHE A 6 -13.65 -15.03 -11.16
C PHE A 6 -14.90 -14.50 -11.86
N ASP A 7 -15.76 -15.37 -12.39
CA ASP A 7 -16.98 -14.97 -13.11
C ASP A 7 -17.96 -14.20 -12.21
N GLN A 8 -18.14 -14.67 -10.97
CA GLN A 8 -18.99 -13.96 -10.00
C GLN A 8 -18.36 -12.64 -9.58
N ALA A 9 -17.04 -12.60 -9.36
CA ALA A 9 -16.34 -11.36 -9.03
C ALA A 9 -16.49 -10.32 -10.15
N GLN A 10 -16.35 -10.74 -11.40
CA GLN A 10 -16.53 -9.89 -12.57
C GLN A 10 -17.96 -9.36 -12.65
N ALA A 11 -18.97 -10.22 -12.47
CA ALA A 11 -20.37 -9.79 -12.47
C ALA A 11 -20.67 -8.74 -11.39
N TYR A 12 -20.09 -8.87 -10.19
CA TYR A 12 -20.23 -7.86 -9.14
C TYR A 12 -19.49 -6.56 -9.48
N ILE A 13 -18.31 -6.63 -10.10
CA ILE A 13 -17.54 -5.47 -10.56
C ILE A 13 -18.35 -4.69 -11.59
N ASP A 14 -18.88 -5.37 -12.61
CA ASP A 14 -19.65 -4.75 -13.69
C ASP A 14 -20.94 -4.11 -13.16
N ARG A 15 -21.65 -4.82 -12.26
CA ARG A 15 -22.84 -4.27 -11.59
C ARG A 15 -22.51 -3.02 -10.79
N THR A 16 -21.40 -3.03 -10.05
CA THR A 16 -21.00 -1.88 -9.23
C THR A 16 -20.59 -0.71 -10.12
N ARG A 17 -19.90 -0.95 -11.24
CA ARG A 17 -19.57 0.10 -12.21
C ARG A 17 -20.81 0.78 -12.78
N ASN A 18 -21.83 0.01 -13.13
CA ASN A 18 -23.09 0.57 -13.66
C ASN A 18 -23.77 1.51 -12.65
N ILE A 19 -23.70 1.19 -11.35
CA ILE A 19 -24.22 2.06 -10.29
C ILE A 19 -23.36 3.33 -10.18
N LEU A 20 -22.03 3.17 -10.09
CA LEU A 20 -21.10 4.29 -9.94
C LEU A 20 -21.07 5.23 -11.16
N ASP A 21 -21.35 4.73 -12.37
CA ASP A 21 -21.42 5.54 -13.59
C ASP A 21 -22.55 6.58 -13.51
N SER A 22 -23.71 6.16 -13.02
CA SER A 22 -24.85 7.07 -12.81
C SER A 22 -24.55 8.13 -11.74
N GLU A 23 -23.90 7.74 -10.63
CA GLU A 23 -23.51 8.66 -9.56
C GLU A 23 -22.39 9.62 -10.00
N LEU A 24 -21.40 9.12 -10.74
CA LEU A 24 -20.30 9.91 -11.27
C LEU A 24 -20.80 10.97 -12.24
N THR A 25 -21.69 10.60 -13.16
CA THR A 25 -22.26 11.51 -14.16
C THR A 25 -22.96 12.70 -13.50
N ALA A 26 -23.68 12.47 -12.39
CA ALA A 26 -24.31 13.53 -11.62
C ALA A 26 -23.30 14.46 -10.92
N LEU A 27 -22.26 13.89 -10.30
CA LEU A 27 -21.34 14.63 -9.42
C LEU A 27 -20.19 15.31 -10.15
N ILE A 28 -19.74 14.77 -11.28
CA ILE A 28 -18.60 15.34 -12.03
C ILE A 28 -18.94 16.70 -12.64
N ALA A 29 -20.21 16.94 -12.95
CA ALA A 29 -20.71 18.23 -13.42
C ALA A 29 -20.63 19.33 -12.34
N GLU A 30 -20.66 18.95 -11.06
CA GLU A 30 -20.61 19.90 -9.95
C GLU A 30 -19.19 20.29 -9.57
N SER A 31 -18.32 19.30 -9.31
CA SER A 31 -16.90 19.53 -9.03
C SER A 31 -16.09 18.23 -8.99
N TYR A 32 -14.82 18.31 -9.40
CA TYR A 32 -13.90 17.19 -9.30
C TYR A 32 -13.69 16.71 -7.85
N SER A 33 -13.68 17.62 -6.87
CA SER A 33 -13.51 17.26 -5.45
C SER A 33 -14.65 16.38 -4.92
N ARG A 34 -15.89 16.61 -5.36
CA ARG A 34 -17.05 15.76 -5.03
C ARG A 34 -17.03 14.43 -5.75
N ALA A 35 -16.58 14.42 -7.00
CA ALA A 35 -16.45 13.19 -7.79
C ALA A 35 -15.27 12.31 -7.36
N TYR A 36 -14.24 12.86 -6.71
CA TYR A 36 -13.00 12.16 -6.40
C TYR A 36 -13.18 10.85 -5.62
N PRO A 37 -14.01 10.77 -4.56
CA PRO A 37 -14.25 9.50 -3.87
C PRO A 37 -14.81 8.41 -4.79
N ILE A 38 -15.68 8.76 -5.74
CA ILE A 38 -16.24 7.81 -6.71
C ILE A 38 -15.18 7.40 -7.72
N ILE A 39 -14.37 8.34 -8.22
CA ILE A 39 -13.23 8.04 -9.11
C ILE A 39 -12.27 7.05 -8.44
N VAL A 40 -11.99 7.21 -7.14
CA VAL A 40 -11.18 6.25 -6.39
C VAL A 40 -11.86 4.88 -6.31
N GLN A 41 -13.17 4.80 -6.10
CA GLN A 41 -13.89 3.52 -6.10
C GLN A 41 -13.84 2.84 -7.47
N ILE A 42 -14.04 3.58 -8.56
CA ILE A 42 -13.91 3.06 -9.92
C ILE A 42 -12.48 2.55 -10.16
N GLN A 43 -11.47 3.29 -9.71
CA GLN A 43 -10.07 2.85 -9.76
C GLN A 43 -9.88 1.53 -9.01
N MET A 44 -10.47 1.39 -7.82
CA MET A 44 -10.40 0.14 -7.06
C MET A 44 -11.06 -1.03 -7.78
N LEU A 45 -12.18 -0.80 -8.47
CA LEU A 45 -12.81 -1.83 -9.31
C LEU A 45 -11.87 -2.27 -10.45
N SER A 46 -11.21 -1.32 -11.11
CA SER A 46 -10.19 -1.63 -12.13
C SER A 46 -8.99 -2.37 -11.55
N GLU A 47 -8.53 -2.02 -10.34
CA GLU A 47 -7.46 -2.77 -9.65
C GLU A 47 -7.90 -4.21 -9.33
N LEU A 48 -9.16 -4.43 -8.94
CA LEU A 48 -9.69 -5.78 -8.68
C LEU A 48 -9.71 -6.65 -9.94
N GLU A 49 -10.04 -6.09 -11.10
CA GLU A 49 -9.93 -6.80 -12.38
C GLU A 49 -8.50 -7.11 -12.75
N GLU A 50 -7.60 -6.14 -12.60
CA GLU A 50 -6.18 -6.34 -12.83
C GLU A 50 -5.60 -7.40 -11.88
N VAL A 51 -6.10 -7.53 -10.65
CA VAL A 51 -5.76 -8.64 -9.74
C VAL A 51 -6.19 -10.00 -10.30
N ILE A 52 -7.35 -10.09 -10.96
CA ILE A 52 -7.78 -11.32 -11.66
C ILE A 52 -6.79 -11.62 -12.80
N GLN A 53 -6.50 -10.62 -13.65
CA GLN A 53 -5.56 -10.78 -14.76
C GLN A 53 -4.15 -11.16 -14.28
N TYR A 54 -3.70 -10.58 -13.17
CA TYR A 54 -2.39 -10.88 -12.58
C TYR A 54 -2.28 -12.35 -12.15
N LYS A 55 -3.35 -12.92 -11.58
CA LYS A 55 -3.41 -14.36 -11.26
C LYS A 55 -3.39 -15.24 -12.50
N LEU A 56 -4.05 -14.80 -13.57
CA LEU A 56 -4.08 -15.54 -14.85
C LEU A 56 -2.72 -15.51 -15.57
N PHE A 57 -1.96 -14.41 -15.47
CA PHE A 57 -0.62 -14.26 -16.04
C PHE A 57 0.50 -14.85 -15.16
N GLY A 58 0.20 -15.89 -14.36
CA GLY A 58 1.19 -16.54 -13.51
C GLY A 58 2.40 -17.11 -14.26
N ASP A 59 2.24 -17.40 -15.55
CA ASP A 59 3.27 -17.89 -16.48
C ASP A 59 4.07 -16.76 -17.16
N GLN A 60 3.68 -15.49 -16.99
CA GLN A 60 4.23 -14.35 -17.72
C GLN A 60 4.77 -13.27 -16.78
N PRO A 61 5.99 -13.47 -16.22
CA PRO A 61 6.56 -12.57 -15.22
C PRO A 61 6.77 -11.13 -15.75
N ASP A 62 7.06 -10.96 -17.04
CA ASP A 62 7.24 -9.63 -17.65
C ASP A 62 5.94 -8.80 -17.66
N ARG A 63 4.80 -9.47 -17.89
CA ARG A 63 3.49 -8.82 -17.82
C ARG A 63 3.15 -8.45 -16.39
N GLN A 64 3.36 -9.36 -15.44
CA GLN A 64 3.19 -9.09 -14.01
C GLN A 64 4.07 -7.91 -13.54
N ALA A 65 5.33 -7.84 -13.97
CA ALA A 65 6.22 -6.73 -13.65
C ALA A 65 5.73 -5.40 -14.23
N THR A 66 5.16 -5.41 -15.44
CA THR A 66 4.58 -4.21 -16.07
C THR A 66 3.33 -3.73 -15.33
N MET A 67 2.49 -4.66 -14.87
CA MET A 67 1.32 -4.36 -14.03
C MET A 67 1.76 -3.73 -12.69
N ARG A 68 2.76 -4.32 -12.00
CA ARG A 68 3.32 -3.75 -10.76
C ARG A 68 3.83 -2.32 -10.95
N LYS A 69 4.57 -2.05 -12.04
CA LYS A 69 5.03 -0.68 -12.37
C LYS A 69 3.86 0.29 -12.56
N THR A 70 2.79 -0.16 -13.21
CA THR A 70 1.56 0.63 -13.43
C THR A 70 0.87 0.93 -12.09
N TRP A 71 0.70 -0.07 -11.24
CA TRP A 71 0.15 0.04 -9.90
C TRP A 71 0.92 1.03 -9.02
N ILE A 72 2.25 0.97 -9.03
CA ILE A 72 3.11 1.92 -8.31
C ILE A 72 2.90 3.34 -8.81
N LYS A 73 2.95 3.57 -10.12
CA LYS A 73 2.78 4.90 -10.72
C LYS A 73 1.41 5.50 -10.39
N ARG A 74 0.37 4.68 -10.47
CA ARG A 74 -1.02 5.06 -10.20
C ARG A 74 -1.24 5.45 -8.74
N LEU A 75 -0.74 4.64 -7.79
CA LEU A 75 -0.86 4.96 -6.36
C LEU A 75 -0.08 6.23 -5.99
N LYS A 76 1.10 6.46 -6.59
CA LYS A 76 1.87 7.71 -6.40
C LYS A 76 1.11 8.96 -6.90
N GLY A 77 0.19 8.80 -7.85
CA GLY A 77 -0.68 9.88 -8.34
C GLY A 77 -1.98 10.07 -7.54
N CYS A 78 -2.33 9.13 -6.66
CA CYS A 78 -3.48 9.28 -5.77
C CYS A 78 -3.20 10.33 -4.69
N GLN A 79 -4.27 10.97 -4.19
CA GLN A 79 -4.16 11.85 -3.04
C GLN A 79 -3.55 11.09 -1.85
N PRO A 80 -2.70 11.74 -1.04
CA PRO A 80 -2.11 11.13 0.15
C PRO A 80 -3.14 11.02 1.28
N ASP A 81 -4.21 10.26 1.04
CA ASP A 81 -5.23 9.92 2.02
C ASP A 81 -5.03 8.50 2.54
N VAL A 82 -5.10 8.34 3.85
CA VAL A 82 -4.85 7.04 4.51
C VAL A 82 -5.89 5.99 4.11
N ASN A 83 -7.16 6.37 3.96
CA ASN A 83 -8.20 5.41 3.61
C ASN A 83 -8.07 4.94 2.16
N VAL A 84 -7.76 5.87 1.23
CA VAL A 84 -7.49 5.55 -0.18
C VAL A 84 -6.31 4.58 -0.28
N TRP A 85 -5.18 4.93 0.33
CA TRP A 85 -3.98 4.08 0.27
C TRP A 85 -4.20 2.72 0.92
N HIS A 86 -4.86 2.67 2.08
CA HIS A 86 -5.16 1.40 2.76
C HIS A 86 -5.98 0.49 1.85
N ARG A 87 -7.10 0.99 1.30
CA ARG A 87 -7.99 0.19 0.44
C ARG A 87 -7.31 -0.30 -0.84
N THR A 88 -6.51 0.55 -1.49
CA THR A 88 -5.76 0.16 -2.70
C THR A 88 -4.70 -0.89 -2.38
N LEU A 89 -3.94 -0.73 -1.29
CA LEU A 89 -2.92 -1.70 -0.88
C LEU A 89 -3.54 -3.04 -0.45
N SER A 90 -4.66 -3.03 0.29
CA SER A 90 -5.42 -4.25 0.62
C SER A 90 -5.96 -4.98 -0.61
N THR A 91 -6.22 -4.26 -1.70
CA THR A 91 -6.62 -4.89 -2.97
C THR A 91 -5.44 -5.61 -3.61
N ARG A 92 -4.23 -5.03 -3.54
CA ARG A 92 -3.02 -5.63 -4.12
C ARG A 92 -2.49 -6.81 -3.29
N SER A 93 -2.75 -6.83 -1.99
CA SER A 93 -2.33 -7.93 -1.11
C SER A 93 -3.00 -9.27 -1.42
N PHE A 94 -3.98 -9.33 -2.34
CA PHE A 94 -4.53 -10.59 -2.84
C PHE A 94 -3.56 -11.39 -3.73
N VAL A 95 -2.50 -10.74 -4.23
CA VAL A 95 -1.55 -11.31 -5.20
C VAL A 95 -0.09 -10.95 -4.93
N LEU A 96 0.15 -9.90 -4.15
CA LEU A 96 1.50 -9.45 -3.79
C LEU A 96 1.70 -9.54 -2.29
N SER A 97 2.88 -9.98 -1.89
CA SER A 97 3.32 -9.88 -0.51
C SER A 97 3.86 -8.48 -0.23
N PRO A 98 3.79 -7.99 1.02
CA PRO A 98 4.38 -6.71 1.39
C PRO A 98 5.87 -6.55 1.04
N SER A 99 6.61 -7.66 0.97
CA SER A 99 8.00 -7.72 0.50
C SER A 99 8.17 -7.34 -0.98
N ASP A 100 7.17 -7.60 -1.84
CA ASP A 100 7.22 -7.27 -3.27
C ASP A 100 7.16 -5.75 -3.53
N ASP A 101 6.49 -5.01 -2.64
CA ASP A 101 6.20 -3.57 -2.78
C ASP A 101 6.60 -2.77 -1.52
N LEU A 102 7.75 -3.10 -0.96
CA LEU A 102 8.24 -2.58 0.32
C LEU A 102 8.22 -1.03 0.40
N GLU A 103 8.64 -0.34 -0.66
CA GLU A 103 8.65 1.13 -0.72
C GLU A 103 7.25 1.74 -0.52
N LEU A 104 6.21 1.11 -1.07
CA LEU A 104 4.84 1.61 -0.98
C LEU A 104 4.28 1.43 0.43
N TRP A 105 4.51 0.28 1.05
CA TRP A 105 4.09 0.02 2.43
C TRP A 105 4.77 0.94 3.44
N ILE A 106 6.04 1.29 3.23
CA ILE A 106 6.74 2.28 4.06
C ILE A 106 6.18 3.67 3.87
N LYS A 107 5.87 4.07 2.63
CA LYS A 107 5.20 5.34 2.36
C LYS A 107 3.84 5.39 3.05
N PHE A 108 3.09 4.30 3.03
CA PHE A 108 1.83 4.17 3.74
C PHE A 108 1.97 4.26 5.26
N ALA A 109 2.95 3.58 5.85
CA ALA A 109 3.25 3.70 7.28
C ALA A 109 3.59 5.16 7.65
N ASN A 110 4.46 5.80 6.88
CA ASN A 110 4.80 7.21 7.08
C ASN A 110 3.60 8.15 6.94
N LEU A 111 2.72 7.89 5.97
CA LEU A 111 1.49 8.65 5.77
C LEU A 111 0.56 8.49 6.97
N SER A 112 0.35 7.25 7.44
CA SER A 112 -0.47 6.95 8.61
C SER A 112 0.06 7.64 9.86
N ARG A 113 1.37 7.60 10.08
CA ARG A 113 2.05 8.33 11.17
C ARG A 113 1.82 9.84 11.10
N LYS A 114 2.03 10.45 9.92
CA LYS A 114 1.83 11.90 9.72
C LYS A 114 0.39 12.35 9.93
N ASN A 115 -0.58 11.47 9.66
CA ASN A 115 -2.00 11.72 9.89
C ASN A 115 -2.47 11.32 11.31
N GLY A 116 -1.54 11.03 12.23
CA GLY A 116 -1.87 10.67 13.62
C GLY A 116 -2.44 9.27 13.84
N ARG A 117 -2.53 8.43 12.78
CA ARG A 117 -2.98 7.03 12.88
C ARG A 117 -1.82 6.12 13.27
N LEU A 118 -1.32 6.29 14.50
CA LEU A 118 -0.13 5.59 14.99
C LEU A 118 -0.30 4.07 14.98
N ALA A 119 -1.41 3.53 15.50
CA ALA A 119 -1.66 2.08 15.50
C ALA A 119 -1.61 1.45 14.10
N LEU A 120 -2.10 2.16 13.07
CA LEU A 120 -2.06 1.68 11.69
C LEU A 120 -0.64 1.70 11.12
N SER A 121 0.13 2.75 11.44
CA SER A 121 1.55 2.81 11.10
C SER A 121 2.31 1.66 11.76
N GLU A 122 2.07 1.40 13.04
CA GLU A 122 2.72 0.34 13.81
C GLU A 122 2.40 -1.04 13.23
N ASN A 123 1.12 -1.34 13.00
CA ASN A 123 0.70 -2.61 12.39
C ASN A 123 1.32 -2.83 11.02
N THR A 124 1.40 -1.78 10.19
CA THR A 124 2.03 -1.86 8.87
C THR A 124 3.52 -2.17 9.00
N LEU A 125 4.21 -1.48 9.90
CA LEU A 125 5.64 -1.67 10.12
C LEU A 125 5.97 -3.05 10.73
N ASN A 126 5.09 -3.57 11.59
CA ASN A 126 5.21 -4.92 12.16
C ASN A 126 4.96 -6.00 11.11
N MET A 127 3.97 -5.80 10.23
CA MET A 127 3.73 -6.69 9.08
C MET A 127 4.98 -6.79 8.20
N LEU A 128 5.64 -5.65 7.92
CA LEU A 128 6.88 -5.64 7.15
C LEU A 128 8.02 -6.40 7.85
N LEU A 129 8.09 -6.38 9.18
CA LEU A 129 9.10 -7.14 9.93
C LEU A 129 8.81 -8.65 9.95
N GLN A 130 7.54 -9.03 10.09
CA GLN A 130 7.13 -10.44 10.16
C GLN A 130 7.35 -11.20 8.84
N ASP A 131 7.36 -10.50 7.70
CA ASP A 131 7.68 -11.07 6.38
C ASP A 131 9.18 -11.40 6.18
N GLY A 132 9.93 -11.61 7.27
CA GLY A 132 11.34 -12.00 7.24
C GLY A 132 12.33 -10.82 7.21
N ILE A 133 11.86 -9.59 7.40
CA ILE A 133 12.71 -8.42 7.58
C ILE A 133 13.00 -8.27 9.08
N SER A 134 13.98 -8.98 9.59
CA SER A 134 14.35 -8.90 11.00
C SER A 134 14.69 -7.46 11.39
N PRO A 135 14.21 -6.93 12.54
CA PRO A 135 14.65 -5.64 13.07
C PRO A 135 16.02 -5.79 13.73
N ASN A 136 16.96 -6.47 13.07
CA ASN A 136 18.31 -6.52 13.60
C ASN A 136 18.94 -5.16 13.30
N TYR A 137 18.94 -4.29 14.30
CA TYR A 137 19.66 -3.01 14.29
C TYR A 137 21.17 -3.22 14.08
N GLN A 138 21.63 -4.45 14.23
CA GLN A 138 22.93 -4.93 13.77
C GLN A 138 22.79 -5.20 12.27
N GLY A 139 23.30 -4.29 11.45
CA GLY A 139 23.34 -4.31 9.98
C GLY A 139 24.15 -5.46 9.37
N ALA A 140 24.12 -6.63 10.00
CA ALA A 140 24.77 -7.86 9.57
C ALA A 140 23.84 -8.79 8.78
N ASP A 141 22.52 -8.55 8.74
CA ASP A 141 21.60 -9.48 8.09
C ASP A 141 20.48 -8.78 7.31
N GLY A 142 20.78 -8.44 6.04
CA GLY A 142 19.86 -8.30 4.89
C GLY A 142 18.67 -7.32 4.98
N SER A 143 18.43 -6.70 6.13
CA SER A 143 17.18 -6.01 6.42
C SER A 143 17.20 -4.62 5.78
N PRO A 144 16.20 -4.26 4.97
CA PRO A 144 16.27 -3.03 4.21
C PRO A 144 16.30 -1.81 5.13
N THR A 145 17.38 -1.04 5.02
CA THR A 145 17.72 0.13 5.85
C THR A 145 16.58 1.14 5.99
N HIS A 146 15.72 1.22 4.97
CA HIS A 146 14.56 2.09 4.96
C HIS A 146 13.43 1.64 5.92
N VAL A 147 13.32 0.35 6.26
CA VAL A 147 12.31 -0.19 7.19
C VAL A 147 12.70 0.18 8.62
N ILE A 148 13.97 -0.04 8.97
CA ILE A 148 14.55 0.32 10.27
C ILE A 148 14.37 1.82 10.50
N TYR A 149 14.71 2.64 9.51
CA TYR A 149 14.54 4.08 9.62
C TYR A 149 13.06 4.51 9.76
N ALA A 150 12.12 3.80 9.13
CA ALA A 150 10.69 4.05 9.30
C ALA A 150 10.20 3.67 10.71
N HIS A 151 10.72 2.59 11.29
CA HIS A 151 10.49 2.20 12.69
C HIS A 151 11.03 3.23 13.68
N LEU A 152 12.26 3.69 13.51
CA LEU A 152 12.85 4.74 14.37
C LEU A 152 12.03 6.04 14.31
N LYS A 153 11.56 6.40 13.12
CA LYS A 153 10.63 7.51 12.92
C LYS A 153 9.30 7.32 13.65
N HIS A 154 8.80 6.09 13.71
CA HIS A 154 7.59 5.76 14.43
C HIS A 154 7.82 5.85 15.96
N GLY A 155 8.88 5.23 16.47
CA GLY A 155 9.27 5.31 17.89
C GLY A 155 9.47 6.74 18.39
N TRP A 156 10.01 7.62 17.54
CA TRP A 156 10.10 9.05 17.86
C TRP A 156 8.72 9.70 18.04
N ALA A 157 7.75 9.33 17.20
CA ALA A 157 6.40 9.90 17.22
C ALA A 157 5.54 9.35 18.37
N THR A 158 5.84 8.15 18.88
CA THR A 158 5.14 7.53 20.01
C THR A 158 5.68 7.95 21.38
N GLY A 159 6.78 8.73 21.42
CA GLY A 159 7.36 9.29 22.66
C GLY A 159 8.67 8.64 23.11
N ALA A 160 9.12 7.56 22.45
CA ALA A 160 10.40 6.90 22.71
C ALA A 160 11.59 7.61 22.03
N GLN A 161 11.69 8.93 22.21
CA GLN A 161 12.65 9.77 21.48
C GLN A 161 14.11 9.46 21.85
N HIS A 162 14.38 9.21 23.13
CA HIS A 162 15.74 8.92 23.61
C HIS A 162 16.27 7.60 23.02
N GLU A 163 15.48 6.53 23.13
CA GLU A 163 15.80 5.22 22.57
C GLU A 163 15.93 5.29 21.04
N SER A 164 14.99 5.96 20.36
CA SER A 164 15.02 6.13 18.91
C SER A 164 16.26 6.89 18.43
N LEU A 165 16.75 7.87 19.20
CA LEU A 165 17.94 8.63 18.87
C LEU A 165 19.22 7.80 19.05
N GLU A 166 19.32 7.05 20.14
CA GLU A 166 20.46 6.17 20.39
C GLU A 166 20.54 5.06 19.33
N SER A 167 19.40 4.43 19.00
CA SER A 167 19.33 3.45 17.91
C SER A 167 19.64 4.06 16.55
N LEU A 168 19.25 5.32 16.29
CA LEU A 168 19.62 6.02 15.06
C LEU A 168 21.13 6.28 14.97
N LYS A 169 21.76 6.73 16.06
CA LYS A 169 23.22 6.93 16.10
C LYS A 169 23.96 5.64 15.79
N TYR A 170 23.60 4.56 16.48
CA TYR A 170 24.17 3.23 16.25
C TYR A 170 23.99 2.78 14.79
N PHE A 171 22.78 2.94 14.25
CA PHE A 171 22.47 2.60 12.86
C PHE A 171 23.30 3.42 11.85
N THR A 172 23.46 4.73 12.07
CA THR A 172 24.29 5.58 11.19
C THR A 172 25.77 5.23 11.25
N GLN A 173 26.28 4.78 12.39
CA GLN A 173 27.67 4.33 12.54
C GLN A 173 27.94 3.01 11.80
N GLN A 174 26.93 2.17 11.60
CA GLN A 174 27.07 0.92 10.85
C GLN A 174 26.90 1.08 9.33
N LEU A 175 26.37 2.22 8.88
CA LEU A 175 26.20 2.54 7.47
C LEU A 175 27.40 3.28 6.86
N ALA A 176 28.29 3.82 7.72
CA ALA A 176 29.51 4.54 7.34
C ALA A 176 30.67 3.56 7.14
#